data_AF-A0A3P3U8N0-F1
#
_entry.id   AF-A0A3P3U8N0-F1
#
_cell.length_a   1.000
_cell.length_b   1.000
_cell.length_c   1.000
_cell.angle_alpha   90.00
_cell.angle_beta   90.00
_cell.angle_gamma   90.00
#
_symmetry.space_group_name_H-M   'P 1'
#
loop_
_entity.id
_entity.type
_entity.pdbx_description
1 polymer ?
#
loop_
_entity_poly.entity_id
_entity_poly.type
_entity_poly.pdbx_seq_one_letter_code
_entity_poly.pdbx_strand_id
1 'polypeptide(L)'
;MTTIQQNSFTEQLENTMQSFLKEKIETLLKEEIKNYLQVEHPEVANSRNGYYSRNWETRHGVIPDLQVPRDRQGDFQTELFAPYQRREAWLEDTVIHMYKGGMSTRDIAAFIEKMFGAQYSPTTVSNITSTVLEDVAAWQARPLAKRYAVIYLDGMYVKLKRQSVASEVIYIAMGVDEAGHREILSFSLGGKESANGWRDVLRDLYKRGVHEVLLGVFDGLAGLEEAFRETYPQAGVQRCVTHKMRNTLPKIRDKDKADFVTDMKTIYSAMDRDVAMANFDLVQAKWGKIYPKELASWENELPVLLRFYDFPTMIHYAIYTSNPIERTNKEIRKRLRPMNSLTNMDAAEKIIYLEALSYNERWSSRVLRGFADAKTQQALKKMFDEKYPQA
;
A
#
# COMPACT_ATOMS: atom_id res chain seq x y z
N MET A 1 31.68 29.55 -37.58
CA MET A 1 30.79 28.83 -36.63
C MET A 1 31.70 28.11 -35.65
N THR A 2 31.99 28.77 -34.54
CA THR A 2 32.90 28.30 -33.50
C THR A 2 32.19 27.27 -32.64
N THR A 3 32.55 26.01 -32.84
CA THR A 3 32.25 24.92 -31.94
C THR A 3 32.96 25.19 -30.62
N ILE A 4 32.28 25.87 -29.69
CA ILE A 4 32.66 25.79 -28.28
C ILE A 4 32.61 24.30 -27.95
N GLN A 5 33.76 23.70 -27.63
CA GLN A 5 33.83 22.31 -27.19
C GLN A 5 32.80 22.13 -26.07
N GLN A 6 31.80 21.26 -26.27
CA GLN A 6 30.69 21.05 -25.32
C GLN A 6 31.15 20.84 -23.87
N ASN A 7 32.37 20.33 -23.65
CA ASN A 7 32.96 20.17 -22.32
C ASN A 7 33.30 21.51 -21.63
N SER A 8 33.80 22.51 -22.37
CA SER A 8 34.21 23.81 -21.81
C SER A 8 33.01 24.65 -21.36
N PHE A 9 31.89 24.60 -22.09
CA PHE A 9 30.68 25.32 -21.69
C PHE A 9 30.07 24.73 -20.41
N THR A 10 30.05 23.40 -20.31
CA THR A 10 29.47 22.70 -19.15
C THR A 10 30.29 22.98 -17.88
N GLU A 11 31.62 22.91 -17.95
CA GLU A 11 32.50 23.27 -16.82
C GLU A 11 32.37 24.75 -16.43
N GLN A 12 32.28 25.66 -17.40
CA GLN A 12 32.10 27.09 -17.10
C GLN A 12 30.74 27.37 -16.45
N LEU A 13 29.68 26.71 -16.92
CA LEU A 13 28.35 26.84 -16.36
C LEU A 13 28.30 26.31 -14.93
N GLU A 14 28.87 25.13 -14.67
CA GLU A 14 28.95 24.53 -13.33
C GLU A 14 29.72 25.42 -12.36
N ASN A 15 30.90 25.92 -12.75
CA ASN A 15 31.71 26.82 -11.92
C ASN A 15 30.98 28.14 -11.62
N THR A 16 30.27 28.68 -12.60
CA THR A 16 29.49 29.92 -12.44
C THR A 16 28.32 29.71 -11.48
N MET A 17 27.60 28.59 -11.64
CA MET A 17 26.49 28.24 -10.75
C MET A 17 26.97 28.01 -9.32
N GLN A 18 28.06 27.26 -9.11
CA GLN A 18 28.62 27.01 -7.78
C GLN A 18 29.06 28.31 -7.10
N SER A 19 29.72 29.21 -7.83
CA SER A 19 30.16 30.51 -7.30
C SER A 19 28.98 31.39 -6.93
N PHE A 20 27.95 31.45 -7.79
CA PHE A 20 26.73 32.20 -7.53
C PHE A 20 25.98 31.66 -6.30
N LEU A 21 25.82 30.33 -6.20
CA LEU A 21 25.15 29.70 -5.07
C LEU A 21 25.92 29.95 -3.76
N LYS A 22 27.25 29.83 -3.77
CA LYS A 22 28.09 30.17 -2.62
C LYS A 22 27.83 31.60 -2.15
N GLU A 23 27.90 32.56 -3.07
CA GLU A 23 27.69 33.98 -2.76
C GLU A 23 26.31 34.23 -2.12
N LYS A 24 25.25 33.64 -2.68
CA LYS A 24 23.89 33.83 -2.17
C LYS A 24 23.65 33.14 -0.83
N ILE A 25 24.19 31.93 -0.62
CA ILE A 25 24.10 31.23 0.66
C ILE A 25 24.85 32.02 1.74
N GLU A 26 26.07 32.48 1.47
CA GLU A 26 26.82 33.31 2.43
C GLU A 26 26.12 34.63 2.74
N THR A 27 25.41 35.21 1.77
CA THR A 27 24.61 36.42 1.97
C THR A 27 23.41 36.13 2.87
N LEU A 28 22.68 35.04 2.62
CA LEU A 28 21.55 34.61 3.46
C LEU A 28 22.00 34.35 4.90
N LEU A 29 23.07 33.58 5.09
CA LEU A 29 23.62 33.27 6.42
C LEU A 29 24.02 34.54 7.20
N LYS A 30 24.56 35.56 6.51
CA LYS A 30 24.92 36.85 7.12
C LYS A 30 23.71 37.65 7.58
N GLU A 31 22.60 37.58 6.86
CA GLU A 31 21.34 38.21 7.25
C GLU A 31 20.65 37.40 8.35
N GLU A 32 20.70 36.08 8.30
CA GLU A 32 20.13 35.20 9.32
C GLU A 32 20.75 35.44 10.71
N ILE A 33 22.08 35.43 10.82
CA ILE A 33 22.74 35.77 12.10
C ILE A 33 22.51 37.23 12.52
N LYS A 34 22.22 38.13 11.56
CA LYS A 34 21.82 39.50 11.89
C LYS A 34 20.46 39.51 12.57
N ASN A 35 19.50 38.81 11.97
CA ASN A 35 18.14 38.69 12.47
C ASN A 35 18.12 38.05 13.86
N TYR A 36 18.83 36.94 14.01
CA TYR A 36 18.98 36.25 15.29
C TYR A 36 19.48 37.19 16.42
N LEU A 37 20.55 37.93 16.17
CA LEU A 37 21.15 38.82 17.19
C LEU A 37 20.38 40.12 17.43
N GLN A 38 19.73 40.69 16.41
CA GLN A 38 19.15 42.05 16.48
C GLN A 38 17.64 42.05 16.68
N VAL A 39 16.95 40.98 16.29
CA VAL A 39 15.48 40.91 16.24
C VAL A 39 14.96 39.83 17.18
N GLU A 40 15.51 38.61 17.11
CA GLU A 40 15.02 37.48 17.90
C GLU A 40 15.52 37.50 19.34
N HIS A 41 16.79 37.91 19.54
CA HIS A 41 17.43 37.94 20.86
C HIS A 41 18.16 39.25 21.17
N PRO A 42 17.50 40.42 21.07
CA PRO A 42 18.14 41.73 21.30
C PRO A 42 18.63 41.94 22.74
N GLU A 43 18.03 41.24 23.71
CA GLU A 43 18.39 41.31 25.13
C GLU A 43 19.62 40.45 25.51
N VAL A 44 20.05 39.54 24.64
CA VAL A 44 21.19 38.66 24.93
C VAL A 44 22.48 39.37 24.54
N ALA A 45 23.41 39.49 25.49
CA ALA A 45 24.73 40.10 25.27
C ALA A 45 25.64 39.19 24.42
N ASN A 46 25.32 39.07 23.12
CA ASN A 46 26.01 38.22 22.17
C ASN A 46 26.44 39.02 20.93
N SER A 47 27.47 38.55 20.24
CA SER A 47 28.08 39.25 19.12
C SER A 47 28.66 38.27 18.12
N ARG A 48 28.77 38.67 16.85
CA ARG A 48 29.42 37.86 15.81
C ARG A 48 30.89 37.59 16.15
N ASN A 49 31.36 36.38 15.90
CA ASN A 49 32.73 35.93 16.18
C ASN A 49 33.38 35.26 14.95
N GLY A 50 33.30 35.94 13.81
CA GLY A 50 33.86 35.49 12.54
C GLY A 50 33.06 34.35 11.90
N TYR A 51 33.76 33.52 11.14
CA TYR A 51 33.19 32.44 10.34
C TYR A 51 33.99 31.16 10.57
N TYR A 52 33.35 30.01 10.34
CA TYR A 52 34.06 28.77 10.09
C TYR A 52 33.86 28.34 8.63
N SER A 53 34.87 27.66 8.07
CA SER A 53 34.80 27.15 6.71
C SER A 53 34.28 25.72 6.71
N ARG A 54 33.45 25.39 5.73
CA ARG A 54 32.99 24.02 5.49
C ARG A 54 32.74 23.77 4.00
N ASN A 55 32.86 22.52 3.58
CA ASN A 55 32.32 22.10 2.30
C ASN A 55 30.84 21.72 2.47
N TRP A 56 30.02 22.07 1.48
CA TRP A 56 28.60 21.75 1.46
C TRP A 56 28.23 21.11 0.13
N GLU A 57 27.73 19.88 0.15
CA GLU A 57 27.32 19.18 -1.07
C GLU A 57 25.85 19.54 -1.41
N THR A 58 25.62 20.10 -2.60
CA THR A 58 24.29 20.47 -3.11
C THR A 58 23.92 19.65 -4.34
N ARG A 59 22.67 19.78 -4.80
CA ARG A 59 22.23 19.25 -6.10
C ARG A 59 22.97 19.81 -7.32
N HIS A 60 23.70 20.91 -7.15
CA HIS A 60 24.46 21.59 -8.20
C HIS A 60 25.98 21.38 -8.04
N GLY A 61 26.39 20.45 -7.19
CA GLY A 61 27.79 20.13 -6.92
C GLY A 61 28.24 20.56 -5.53
N VAL A 62 29.53 20.35 -5.26
CA VAL A 62 30.16 20.70 -3.98
C VAL A 62 30.43 22.20 -3.98
N ILE A 63 29.95 22.90 -2.96
CA ILE A 63 30.33 24.28 -2.66
C ILE A 63 31.53 24.22 -1.71
N PRO A 64 32.76 24.51 -2.21
CA PRO A 64 33.94 24.50 -1.37
C PRO A 64 34.02 25.77 -0.50
N ASP A 65 34.60 25.61 0.68
CA ASP A 65 34.96 26.71 1.58
C ASP A 65 33.82 27.70 1.89
N LEU A 66 32.60 27.19 2.08
CA LEU A 66 31.45 27.98 2.47
C LEU A 66 31.70 28.61 3.84
N GLN A 67 31.62 29.94 3.91
CA GLN A 67 31.83 30.69 5.15
C GLN A 67 30.53 30.79 5.95
N VAL A 68 30.47 30.05 7.06
CA VAL A 68 29.30 30.06 7.94
C VAL A 68 29.57 30.96 9.15
N PRO A 69 28.76 32.01 9.37
CA PRO A 69 28.95 32.91 10.49
C PRO A 69 28.66 32.21 11.80
N ARG A 70 29.35 32.64 12.85
CA ARG A 70 29.13 32.17 14.21
C ARG A 70 29.05 33.34 15.17
N ASP A 71 28.33 33.17 16.25
CA ASP A 71 28.29 34.08 17.38
C ASP A 71 29.39 33.74 18.40
N ARG A 72 29.51 34.56 19.44
CA ARG A 72 30.58 34.43 20.44
C ARG A 72 30.25 33.38 21.49
N GLN A 73 28.98 33.18 21.79
CA GLN A 73 28.50 32.23 22.79
C GLN A 73 28.31 30.82 22.21
N GLY A 74 28.15 30.71 20.89
CA GLY A 74 27.96 29.45 20.16
C GLY A 74 26.50 29.01 20.10
N ASP A 75 25.56 29.92 20.34
CA ASP A 75 24.12 29.65 20.43
C ASP A 75 23.43 29.76 19.07
N PHE A 76 24.04 30.44 18.09
CA PHE A 76 23.46 30.62 16.77
C PHE A 76 23.57 29.32 15.95
N GLN A 77 22.42 28.83 15.49
CA GLN A 77 22.33 27.73 14.53
C GLN A 77 21.51 28.19 13.31
N THR A 78 22.08 28.04 12.12
CA THR A 78 21.36 28.33 10.86
C THR A 78 20.25 27.31 10.61
N GLU A 79 19.14 27.77 10.06
CA GLU A 79 18.03 26.95 9.58
C GLU A 79 18.35 26.27 8.24
N LEU A 80 19.34 26.78 7.49
CA LEU A 80 19.72 26.22 6.20
C LEU A 80 20.26 24.78 6.31
N PHE A 81 20.85 24.43 7.45
CA PHE A 81 21.35 23.07 7.70
C PHE A 81 21.63 22.77 9.17
N ALA A 82 21.47 21.50 9.55
CA ALA A 82 21.81 21.03 10.88
C ALA A 82 23.34 20.97 11.11
N PRO A 83 23.79 21.04 12.38
CA PRO A 83 25.18 20.79 12.75
C PRO A 83 25.66 19.46 12.17
N TYR A 84 26.86 19.46 11.57
CA TYR A 84 27.48 18.30 10.93
C TYR A 84 26.77 17.72 9.69
N GLN A 85 25.57 18.18 9.32
CA GLN A 85 24.93 17.79 8.06
C GLN A 85 25.83 18.24 6.93
N ARG A 86 26.37 17.34 6.08
CA ARG A 86 27.34 17.69 5.01
C ARG A 86 26.71 17.92 3.64
N ARG A 87 25.46 17.50 3.49
CA ARG A 87 24.78 17.38 2.20
C ARG A 87 23.36 17.93 2.32
N GLU A 88 22.90 18.57 1.25
CA GLU A 88 21.51 18.96 1.07
C GLU A 88 20.62 17.71 0.94
N ALA A 89 19.50 17.66 1.67
CA ALA A 89 18.64 16.48 1.80
C ALA A 89 17.83 16.13 0.53
N TRP A 90 17.97 16.89 -0.56
CA TRP A 90 17.21 16.69 -1.79
C TRP A 90 17.40 15.28 -2.41
N LEU A 91 18.58 14.71 -2.25
CA LEU A 91 18.89 13.39 -2.81
C LEU A 91 18.33 12.27 -1.94
N GLU A 92 18.15 12.52 -0.64
CA GLU A 92 17.45 11.62 0.27
C GLU A 92 15.96 11.55 -0.10
N ASP A 93 15.34 12.70 -0.35
CA ASP A 93 13.98 12.76 -0.91
C ASP A 93 13.88 12.05 -2.25
N THR A 94 14.85 12.26 -3.13
CA THR A 94 14.89 11.57 -4.44
C THR A 94 15.02 10.06 -4.26
N VAL A 95 15.90 9.59 -3.38
CA VAL A 95 16.05 8.18 -3.01
C VAL A 95 14.72 7.62 -2.49
N ILE A 96 14.03 8.35 -1.62
CA ILE A 96 12.72 7.96 -1.09
C ILE A 96 11.69 7.89 -2.21
N HIS A 97 11.65 8.85 -3.14
CA HIS A 97 10.75 8.83 -4.30
C HIS A 97 11.05 7.70 -5.28
N MET A 98 12.32 7.42 -5.55
CA MET A 98 12.74 6.30 -6.40
C MET A 98 12.39 4.96 -5.77
N TYR A 99 12.56 4.86 -4.45
CA TYR A 99 12.16 3.70 -3.67
C TYR A 99 10.64 3.55 -3.65
N LYS A 100 9.88 4.64 -3.42
CA LYS A 100 8.41 4.73 -3.58
C LYS A 100 7.95 4.30 -4.97
N GLY A 101 8.72 4.62 -6.02
CA GLY A 101 8.51 4.18 -7.40
C GLY A 101 8.79 2.68 -7.66
N GLY A 102 9.29 1.96 -6.65
CA GLY A 102 9.55 0.53 -6.66
C GLY A 102 10.89 0.13 -7.29
N MET A 103 11.88 1.03 -7.28
CA MET A 103 13.27 0.68 -7.60
C MET A 103 13.92 -0.04 -6.42
N SER A 104 14.76 -1.06 -6.68
CA SER A 104 15.50 -1.71 -5.59
C SER A 104 16.60 -0.80 -5.06
N THR A 105 17.08 -1.02 -3.83
CA THR A 105 18.19 -0.23 -3.26
C THR A 105 19.46 -0.30 -4.12
N ARG A 106 19.68 -1.41 -4.84
CA ARG A 106 20.78 -1.57 -5.79
C ARG A 106 20.54 -0.77 -7.08
N ASP A 107 19.31 -0.77 -7.60
CA ASP A 107 18.98 0.02 -8.80
C ASP A 107 19.09 1.52 -8.52
N ILE A 108 18.66 1.95 -7.33
CA ILE A 108 18.78 3.34 -6.86
C ILE A 108 20.25 3.71 -6.71
N ALA A 109 21.05 2.87 -6.03
CA ALA A 109 22.48 3.10 -5.88
C ALA A 109 23.18 3.20 -7.25
N ALA A 110 22.89 2.27 -8.18
CA ALA A 110 23.46 2.30 -9.52
C ALA A 110 22.99 3.49 -10.37
N PHE A 111 21.74 3.93 -10.20
CA PHE A 111 21.22 5.13 -10.87
C PHE A 111 21.92 6.39 -10.36
N ILE A 112 22.01 6.53 -9.03
CA ILE A 112 22.67 7.67 -8.39
C ILE A 112 24.16 7.69 -8.74
N GLU A 113 24.81 6.53 -8.76
CA GLU A 113 26.21 6.40 -9.17
C GLU A 113 26.44 6.88 -10.61
N LYS A 114 25.55 6.53 -11.54
CA LYS A 114 25.66 6.97 -12.94
C LYS A 114 25.38 8.46 -13.12
N MET A 115 24.45 9.03 -12.35
CA MET A 115 24.03 10.42 -12.51
C MET A 115 24.92 11.41 -11.74
N PHE A 116 25.41 11.02 -10.56
CA PHE A 116 26.08 11.90 -9.60
C PHE A 116 27.43 11.37 -9.11
N GLY A 117 27.92 10.26 -9.65
CA GLY A 117 29.16 9.60 -9.22
C GLY A 117 28.98 8.76 -7.94
N ALA A 118 30.07 8.17 -7.44
CA ALA A 118 30.09 7.23 -6.31
C ALA A 118 29.78 7.88 -4.94
N GLN A 119 28.62 8.52 -4.81
CA GLN A 119 28.22 9.24 -3.60
C GLN A 119 27.41 8.39 -2.61
N TYR A 120 26.77 7.31 -3.07
CA TYR A 120 25.86 6.50 -2.25
C TYR A 120 26.13 5.01 -2.42
N SER A 121 26.52 4.36 -1.32
CA SER A 121 26.54 2.90 -1.24
C SER A 121 25.11 2.35 -1.07
N PRO A 122 24.82 1.10 -1.47
CA PRO A 122 23.53 0.46 -1.20
C PRO A 122 23.14 0.50 0.29
N THR A 123 24.10 0.46 1.21
CA THR A 123 23.90 0.62 2.65
C THR A 123 23.38 2.01 3.00
N THR A 124 23.92 3.05 2.38
CA THR A 124 23.47 4.44 2.59
C THR A 124 22.02 4.61 2.13
N VAL A 125 21.68 4.06 0.96
CA VAL A 125 20.30 4.03 0.44
C VAL A 125 19.35 3.28 1.40
N SER A 126 19.80 2.16 1.96
CA SER A 126 19.02 1.40 2.95
C SER A 126 18.78 2.20 4.24
N ASN A 127 19.76 2.98 4.69
CA ASN A 127 19.62 3.84 5.86
C ASN A 127 18.67 5.01 5.60
N ILE A 128 18.76 5.65 4.42
CA ILE A 128 17.84 6.71 4.02
C ILE A 128 16.40 6.19 3.99
N THR A 129 16.18 4.99 3.44
CA THR A 129 14.85 4.38 3.38
C THR A 129 14.37 3.82 4.72
N SER A 130 15.13 3.96 5.82
CA SER A 130 14.68 3.51 7.15
C SER A 130 13.55 4.38 7.71
N THR A 131 13.52 5.67 7.37
CA THR A 131 12.43 6.60 7.69
C THR A 131 11.07 6.12 7.17
N VAL A 132 11.07 5.35 6.07
CA VAL A 132 9.86 4.72 5.53
C VAL A 132 9.21 3.76 6.52
N LEU A 133 9.94 3.20 7.51
CA LEU A 133 9.33 2.34 8.53
C LEU A 133 8.46 3.12 9.51
N GLU A 134 8.84 4.35 9.84
CA GLU A 134 8.00 5.22 10.67
C GLU A 134 6.71 5.57 9.93
N ASP A 135 6.82 5.87 8.63
CA ASP A 135 5.68 6.07 7.74
C ASP A 135 4.76 4.83 7.67
N VAL A 136 5.36 3.62 7.58
CA VAL A 136 4.61 2.34 7.60
C VAL A 136 3.82 2.21 8.90
N ALA A 137 4.48 2.43 10.05
CA ALA A 137 3.84 2.34 11.36
C ALA A 137 2.71 3.37 11.51
N ALA A 138 2.93 4.60 11.09
CA ALA A 138 1.91 5.66 11.10
C ALA A 138 0.72 5.29 10.19
N TRP A 139 0.98 4.75 9.00
CA TRP A 139 -0.07 4.30 8.08
C TRP A 139 -0.86 3.11 8.61
N GLN A 140 -0.20 2.17 9.31
CA GLN A 140 -0.85 1.05 9.98
C GLN A 140 -1.66 1.48 11.19
N ALA A 141 -1.30 2.58 11.86
CA ALA A 141 -2.04 3.15 12.98
C ALA A 141 -3.14 4.14 12.57
N ARG A 142 -3.22 4.54 11.28
CA ARG A 142 -4.14 5.59 10.83
C ARG A 142 -5.61 5.24 11.12
N PRO A 143 -6.45 6.23 11.48
CA PRO A 143 -7.89 6.02 11.62
C PRO A 143 -8.51 5.63 10.27
N LEU A 144 -9.52 4.77 10.32
CA LEU A 144 -10.28 4.29 9.17
C LEU A 144 -11.72 4.80 9.25
N ALA A 145 -12.43 4.76 8.11
CA ALA A 145 -13.83 5.16 8.08
C ALA A 145 -14.71 4.22 8.94
N LYS A 146 -15.86 4.73 9.38
CA LYS A 146 -16.78 3.93 10.20
C LYS A 146 -17.46 2.81 9.41
N ARG A 147 -17.88 3.14 8.17
CA ARG A 147 -18.76 2.33 7.31
C ARG A 147 -18.03 1.78 6.09
N TYR A 148 -18.06 0.46 5.92
CA TYR A 148 -17.58 -0.22 4.72
C TYR A 148 -18.65 -1.15 4.16
N ALA A 149 -19.01 -0.95 2.89
CA ALA A 149 -19.98 -1.80 2.22
C ALA A 149 -19.43 -3.22 2.04
N VAL A 150 -18.13 -3.33 1.72
CA VAL A 150 -17.47 -4.63 1.54
C VAL A 150 -16.06 -4.60 2.10
N ILE A 151 -15.67 -5.66 2.80
CA ILE A 151 -14.27 -5.94 3.17
C ILE A 151 -13.84 -7.24 2.49
N TYR A 152 -12.79 -7.17 1.69
CA TYR A 152 -12.11 -8.31 1.11
C TYR A 152 -10.92 -8.71 1.98
N LEU A 153 -10.79 -10.00 2.25
CA LEU A 153 -9.62 -10.58 2.93
C LEU A 153 -8.97 -11.60 2.00
N ASP A 154 -7.67 -11.48 1.77
CA ASP A 154 -6.91 -12.45 1.00
C ASP A 154 -5.47 -12.55 1.51
N GLY A 155 -4.93 -13.76 1.48
CA GLY A 155 -3.57 -14.08 1.89
C GLY A 155 -2.68 -14.30 0.67
N MET A 156 -1.51 -13.67 0.63
CA MET A 156 -0.52 -13.96 -0.39
C MET A 156 0.81 -14.45 0.20
N TYR A 157 1.35 -15.52 -0.37
CA TYR A 157 2.62 -16.07 0.09
C TYR A 157 3.82 -15.39 -0.61
N VAL A 158 4.85 -15.09 0.18
CA VAL A 158 6.14 -14.54 -0.27
C VAL A 158 7.30 -15.31 0.34
N LYS A 159 8.44 -15.33 -0.37
CA LYS A 159 9.67 -15.97 0.12
C LYS A 159 10.49 -14.96 0.92
N LEU A 160 10.65 -15.22 2.22
CA LEU A 160 11.49 -14.42 3.12
C LEU A 160 12.71 -15.22 3.52
N LYS A 161 13.88 -14.56 3.52
CA LYS A 161 15.13 -15.12 4.02
C LYS A 161 15.32 -14.66 5.45
N ARG A 162 15.06 -15.56 6.41
CA ARG A 162 15.50 -15.41 7.81
C ARG A 162 16.83 -16.15 7.95
N GLN A 163 16.84 -17.25 8.71
CA GLN A 163 17.95 -18.21 8.76
C GLN A 163 17.94 -19.16 7.54
N SER A 164 16.75 -19.51 7.06
CA SER A 164 16.49 -20.23 5.82
C SER A 164 15.45 -19.47 4.99
N VAL A 165 15.33 -19.82 3.71
CA VAL A 165 14.29 -19.26 2.84
C VAL A 165 12.98 -20.01 3.10
N ALA A 166 12.02 -19.33 3.71
CA ALA A 166 10.70 -19.88 4.02
C ALA A 166 9.60 -19.09 3.30
N SER A 167 8.48 -19.76 3.03
CA SER A 167 7.28 -19.11 2.49
C SER A 167 6.44 -18.61 3.65
N GLU A 168 6.18 -17.31 3.69
CA GLU A 168 5.39 -16.64 4.72
C GLU A 168 4.17 -15.96 4.10
N VAL A 169 3.09 -15.87 4.86
CA VAL A 169 1.85 -15.23 4.41
C VAL A 169 1.88 -13.74 4.68
N ILE A 170 1.40 -12.96 3.73
CA ILE A 170 1.00 -11.57 3.93
C ILE A 170 -0.51 -11.56 3.91
N TYR A 171 -1.11 -11.19 5.04
CA TYR A 171 -2.53 -10.90 5.14
C TYR A 171 -2.79 -9.53 4.54
N ILE A 172 -3.75 -9.42 3.62
CA ILE A 172 -4.14 -8.13 3.03
C ILE A 172 -5.64 -7.96 3.20
N ALA A 173 -6.04 -6.82 3.77
CA ALA A 173 -7.43 -6.43 3.91
C ALA A 173 -7.71 -5.20 3.04
N MET A 174 -8.75 -5.27 2.20
CA MET A 174 -9.15 -4.20 1.29
C MET A 174 -10.62 -3.87 1.49
N GLY A 175 -10.94 -2.60 1.66
CA GLY A 175 -12.29 -2.09 1.88
C GLY A 175 -12.89 -1.45 0.64
N VAL A 176 -14.22 -1.44 0.59
CA VAL A 176 -15.04 -0.55 -0.25
C VAL A 176 -15.91 0.26 0.70
N ASP A 177 -15.75 1.58 0.72
CA ASP A 177 -16.56 2.47 1.56
C ASP A 177 -18.02 2.57 1.07
N GLU A 178 -18.86 3.31 1.78
CA GLU A 178 -20.27 3.51 1.38
C GLU A 178 -20.43 4.28 0.06
N ALA A 179 -19.43 5.08 -0.33
CA ALA A 179 -19.42 5.84 -1.58
C ALA A 179 -18.90 5.01 -2.77
N GLY A 180 -18.31 3.84 -2.51
CA GLY A 180 -17.74 2.93 -3.52
C GLY A 180 -16.27 3.14 -3.83
N HIS A 181 -15.52 3.90 -3.03
CA HIS A 181 -14.07 4.00 -3.15
C HIS A 181 -13.41 2.78 -2.52
N ARG A 182 -12.36 2.30 -3.19
CA ARG A 182 -11.54 1.19 -2.69
C ARG A 182 -10.33 1.72 -1.98
N GLU A 183 -9.91 1.00 -0.94
CA GLU A 183 -8.61 1.19 -0.31
C GLU A 183 -8.10 -0.10 0.32
N ILE A 184 -6.78 -0.27 0.38
CA ILE A 184 -6.13 -1.25 1.25
C ILE A 184 -6.15 -0.69 2.67
N LEU A 185 -6.82 -1.40 3.56
CA LEU A 185 -7.04 -1.00 4.95
C LEU A 185 -5.85 -1.38 5.83
N SER A 186 -5.34 -2.60 5.64
CA SER A 186 -4.27 -3.16 6.43
C SER A 186 -3.51 -4.24 5.66
N PHE A 187 -2.26 -4.43 6.03
CA PHE A 187 -1.48 -5.61 5.68
C PHE A 187 -0.65 -6.03 6.88
N SER A 188 -0.41 -7.33 7.02
CA SER A 188 0.48 -7.87 8.07
C SER A 188 1.22 -9.10 7.58
N LEU A 189 2.45 -9.28 8.03
CA LEU A 189 3.21 -10.51 7.77
C LEU A 189 2.96 -11.52 8.89
N GLY A 190 2.80 -12.78 8.50
CA GLY A 190 2.75 -13.89 9.43
C GLY A 190 3.42 -15.13 8.87
N GLY A 191 3.69 -16.11 9.75
CA GLY A 191 4.33 -17.36 9.35
C GLY A 191 3.45 -18.19 8.41
N LYS A 192 2.42 -18.82 8.97
CA LYS A 192 1.41 -19.56 8.19
C LYS A 192 0.06 -18.88 8.30
N GLU A 193 -0.71 -18.96 7.23
CA GLU A 193 -2.08 -18.46 7.25
C GLU A 193 -2.91 -19.21 8.28
N SER A 194 -3.59 -18.47 9.16
CA SER A 194 -4.38 -19.04 10.24
C SER A 194 -5.55 -18.13 10.62
N ALA A 195 -6.59 -18.73 11.20
CA ALA A 195 -7.72 -17.98 11.76
C ALA A 195 -7.28 -16.96 12.81
N ASN A 196 -6.27 -17.29 13.63
CA ASN A 196 -5.74 -16.36 14.64
C ASN A 196 -5.06 -15.13 14.01
N GLY A 197 -4.26 -15.33 12.96
CA GLY A 197 -3.67 -14.19 12.23
C GLY A 197 -4.74 -13.27 11.66
N TRP A 198 -5.82 -13.83 11.11
CA TRP A 198 -6.96 -13.02 10.66
C TRP A 198 -7.73 -12.35 11.79
N ARG A 199 -7.89 -12.99 12.97
CA ARG A 199 -8.47 -12.34 14.16
C ARG A 199 -7.70 -11.09 14.55
N ASP A 200 -6.38 -11.15 14.53
CA ASP A 200 -5.53 -10.02 14.89
C ASP A 200 -5.71 -8.87 13.88
N VAL A 201 -5.71 -9.17 12.57
CA VAL A 201 -5.99 -8.17 11.52
C VAL A 201 -7.38 -7.56 11.69
N LEU A 202 -8.41 -8.37 11.93
CA LEU A 202 -9.79 -7.89 12.06
C LEU A 202 -9.97 -7.01 13.31
N ARG A 203 -9.35 -7.38 14.43
CA ARG A 203 -9.36 -6.58 15.67
C ARG A 203 -8.62 -5.25 15.48
N ASP A 204 -7.52 -5.24 14.73
CA ASP A 204 -6.81 -4.01 14.38
C ASP A 204 -7.71 -3.07 13.56
N LEU A 205 -8.36 -3.60 12.50
CA LEU A 205 -9.31 -2.83 11.69
C LEU A 205 -10.43 -2.23 12.56
N TYR A 206 -10.99 -3.03 13.46
CA TYR A 206 -12.05 -2.58 14.36
C TYR A 206 -11.57 -1.47 15.29
N LYS A 207 -10.41 -1.64 15.93
CA LYS A 207 -9.81 -0.61 16.80
C LYS A 207 -9.56 0.71 16.08
N ARG A 208 -9.24 0.66 14.79
CA ARG A 208 -8.95 1.84 13.97
C ARG A 208 -10.20 2.56 13.45
N GLY A 209 -11.39 2.03 13.69
CA GLY A 209 -12.66 2.71 13.43
C GLY A 209 -13.63 1.95 12.52
N VAL A 210 -13.22 0.84 11.92
CA VAL A 210 -14.11 0.02 11.07
C VAL A 210 -15.12 -0.68 11.97
N HIS A 211 -16.33 -0.15 12.08
CA HIS A 211 -17.34 -0.65 13.02
C HIS A 211 -18.57 -1.22 12.33
N GLU A 212 -18.93 -0.66 11.17
CA GLU A 212 -20.14 -0.99 10.44
C GLU A 212 -19.76 -1.58 9.08
N VAL A 213 -20.02 -2.88 8.91
CA VAL A 213 -19.62 -3.64 7.72
C VAL A 213 -20.82 -4.40 7.17
N LEU A 214 -21.17 -4.21 5.89
CA LEU A 214 -22.29 -4.96 5.31
C LEU A 214 -21.90 -6.37 4.87
N LEU A 215 -20.71 -6.55 4.27
CA LEU A 215 -20.26 -7.82 3.69
C LEU A 215 -18.76 -8.07 3.88
N GLY A 216 -18.39 -9.24 4.37
CA GLY A 216 -17.04 -9.80 4.26
C GLY A 216 -16.93 -10.77 3.10
N VAL A 217 -15.92 -10.62 2.23
CA VAL A 217 -15.66 -11.49 1.07
C VAL A 217 -14.26 -12.10 1.18
N PHE A 218 -14.18 -13.42 1.33
CA PHE A 218 -12.90 -14.12 1.50
C PHE A 218 -12.98 -15.59 1.07
N ASP A 219 -11.84 -16.29 1.07
CA ASP A 219 -11.79 -17.73 0.80
C ASP A 219 -12.27 -18.55 2.02
N GLY A 220 -12.66 -19.80 1.80
CA GLY A 220 -13.13 -20.74 2.83
C GLY A 220 -12.02 -21.30 3.72
N LEU A 221 -11.15 -20.45 4.27
CA LEU A 221 -10.18 -20.86 5.28
C LEU A 221 -10.91 -21.27 6.57
N ALA A 222 -10.59 -22.44 7.10
CA ALA A 222 -11.19 -22.93 8.34
C ALA A 222 -10.94 -21.95 9.51
N GLY A 223 -12.01 -21.54 10.20
CA GLY A 223 -11.95 -20.60 11.31
C GLY A 223 -12.00 -19.12 10.94
N LEU A 224 -11.88 -18.76 9.65
CA LEU A 224 -11.90 -17.36 9.21
C LEU A 224 -13.31 -16.75 9.27
N GLU A 225 -14.32 -17.53 8.90
CA GLU A 225 -15.71 -17.07 8.99
C GLU A 225 -16.12 -16.80 10.44
N GLU A 226 -15.70 -17.66 11.36
CA GLU A 226 -15.90 -17.50 12.80
C GLU A 226 -15.17 -16.25 13.31
N ALA A 227 -13.88 -16.09 12.98
CA ALA A 227 -13.10 -14.90 13.33
C ALA A 227 -13.72 -13.59 12.81
N PHE A 228 -14.27 -13.62 11.59
CA PHE A 228 -14.95 -12.47 11.00
C PHE A 228 -16.24 -12.13 11.76
N ARG A 229 -17.08 -13.14 12.04
CA ARG A 229 -18.34 -12.96 12.78
C ARG A 229 -18.12 -12.57 14.25
N GLU A 230 -17.02 -13.00 14.87
CA GLU A 230 -16.61 -12.54 16.21
C GLU A 230 -16.39 -11.01 16.24
N THR A 231 -15.84 -10.44 15.16
CA THR A 231 -15.53 -9.00 15.07
C THR A 231 -16.72 -8.20 14.51
N TYR A 232 -17.40 -8.73 13.50
CA TYR A 232 -18.50 -8.10 12.77
C TYR A 232 -19.74 -9.00 12.77
N PRO A 233 -20.43 -9.17 13.91
CA PRO A 233 -21.53 -10.15 14.04
C PRO A 233 -22.73 -9.83 13.15
N GLN A 234 -22.94 -8.55 12.84
CA GLN A 234 -24.04 -8.10 11.97
C GLN A 234 -23.71 -8.27 10.49
N ALA A 235 -22.44 -8.36 10.10
CA ALA A 235 -22.03 -8.38 8.70
C ALA A 235 -22.42 -9.71 8.01
N GLY A 236 -22.79 -9.63 6.74
CA GLY A 236 -22.89 -10.82 5.88
C GLY A 236 -21.51 -11.40 5.61
N VAL A 237 -21.46 -12.71 5.34
CA VAL A 237 -20.24 -13.40 4.88
C VAL A 237 -20.51 -13.97 3.50
N GLN A 238 -19.55 -13.76 2.60
CA GLN A 238 -19.53 -14.35 1.28
C GLN A 238 -18.22 -15.07 1.01
N ARG A 239 -18.34 -16.29 0.48
CA ARG A 239 -17.19 -17.04 -0.03
C ARG A 239 -16.97 -16.73 -1.51
N CYS A 240 -15.71 -16.66 -1.93
CA CYS A 240 -15.41 -16.46 -3.34
C CYS A 240 -15.76 -17.71 -4.17
N VAL A 241 -16.67 -17.53 -5.13
CA VAL A 241 -17.06 -18.56 -6.11
C VAL A 241 -15.85 -19.06 -6.93
N THR A 242 -14.93 -18.17 -7.28
CA THR A 242 -13.72 -18.54 -8.04
C THR A 242 -12.82 -19.48 -7.24
N HIS A 243 -12.62 -19.22 -5.94
CA HIS A 243 -11.86 -20.12 -5.08
C HIS A 243 -12.57 -21.46 -4.87
N LYS A 244 -13.89 -21.43 -4.67
CA LYS A 244 -14.70 -22.66 -4.61
C LYS A 244 -14.57 -23.50 -5.89
N MET A 245 -14.63 -22.86 -7.07
CA MET A 245 -14.40 -23.54 -8.36
C MET A 245 -12.98 -24.11 -8.45
N ARG A 246 -11.93 -23.33 -8.11
CA ARG A 246 -10.54 -23.80 -8.10
C ARG A 246 -10.33 -25.01 -7.19
N ASN A 247 -11.01 -25.05 -6.04
CA ASN A 247 -10.94 -26.17 -5.09
C ASN A 247 -11.75 -27.40 -5.55
N THR A 248 -12.75 -27.20 -6.40
CA THR A 248 -13.62 -28.27 -6.94
C THR A 248 -13.00 -28.93 -8.17
N LEU A 249 -12.45 -28.14 -9.10
CA LEU A 249 -11.98 -28.64 -10.41
C LEU A 249 -10.96 -29.79 -10.34
N PRO A 250 -9.98 -29.83 -9.42
CA PRO A 250 -9.06 -30.96 -9.30
C PRO A 250 -9.74 -32.30 -8.98
N LYS A 251 -10.98 -32.28 -8.45
CA LYS A 251 -11.77 -33.46 -8.10
C LYS A 251 -12.68 -33.93 -9.25
N ILE A 252 -12.77 -33.13 -10.31
CA ILE A 252 -13.55 -33.42 -11.51
C ILE A 252 -12.64 -34.07 -12.56
N ARG A 253 -13.16 -35.07 -13.28
CA ARG A 253 -12.41 -35.74 -14.35
C ARG A 253 -12.10 -34.76 -15.48
N ASP A 254 -10.91 -34.84 -16.07
CA ASP A 254 -10.46 -33.89 -17.11
C ASP A 254 -11.45 -33.72 -18.27
N LYS A 255 -12.04 -34.82 -18.74
CA LYS A 255 -13.04 -34.82 -19.82
C LYS A 255 -14.31 -34.05 -19.52
N ASP A 256 -14.67 -33.91 -18.24
CA ASP A 256 -15.93 -33.30 -17.80
C ASP A 256 -15.72 -31.84 -17.37
N LYS A 257 -14.46 -31.39 -17.19
CA LYS A 257 -14.12 -30.06 -16.64
C LYS A 257 -14.72 -28.91 -17.43
N ALA A 258 -14.65 -28.95 -18.76
CA ALA A 258 -15.12 -27.84 -19.60
C ALA A 258 -16.64 -27.65 -19.47
N ASP A 259 -17.40 -28.74 -19.56
CA ASP A 259 -18.85 -28.73 -19.42
C ASP A 259 -19.27 -28.36 -17.99
N PHE A 260 -18.60 -28.93 -16.99
CA PHE A 260 -18.85 -28.64 -15.58
C PHE A 260 -18.65 -27.14 -15.28
N VAL A 261 -17.57 -26.51 -15.77
CA VAL A 261 -17.35 -25.06 -15.59
C VAL A 261 -18.46 -24.24 -16.23
N THR A 262 -18.89 -24.63 -17.44
CA THR A 262 -19.95 -23.93 -18.18
C THR A 262 -21.27 -23.99 -17.43
N ASP A 263 -21.64 -25.18 -16.94
CA ASP A 263 -22.86 -25.39 -16.18
C ASP A 263 -22.81 -24.63 -14.85
N MET A 264 -21.72 -24.74 -14.09
CA MET A 264 -21.56 -24.02 -12.81
C MET A 264 -21.60 -22.50 -12.98
N LYS A 265 -21.15 -21.98 -14.12
CA LYS A 265 -21.20 -20.54 -14.44
C LYS A 265 -22.62 -20.01 -14.49
N THR A 266 -23.59 -20.82 -14.90
CA THR A 266 -25.00 -20.41 -14.96
C THR A 266 -25.57 -20.02 -13.60
N ILE A 267 -25.03 -20.57 -12.50
CA ILE A 267 -25.51 -20.31 -11.14
C ILE A 267 -25.18 -18.87 -10.72
N TYR A 268 -23.90 -18.50 -10.75
CA TYR A 268 -23.44 -17.19 -10.25
C TYR A 268 -23.51 -16.06 -11.29
N SER A 269 -23.91 -16.36 -12.52
CA SER A 269 -24.24 -15.36 -13.55
C SER A 269 -25.74 -15.17 -13.77
N ALA A 270 -26.57 -15.84 -12.97
CA ALA A 270 -28.02 -15.66 -13.01
C ALA A 270 -28.43 -14.24 -12.63
N MET A 271 -29.63 -13.84 -13.06
CA MET A 271 -30.18 -12.51 -12.80
C MET A 271 -30.51 -12.26 -11.32
N ASP A 272 -30.98 -13.30 -10.64
CA ASP A 272 -31.39 -13.27 -9.25
C ASP A 272 -31.13 -14.63 -8.56
N ARG A 273 -31.39 -14.68 -7.25
CA ARG A 273 -31.17 -15.86 -6.43
C ARG A 273 -32.06 -17.03 -6.85
N ASP A 274 -33.31 -16.79 -7.24
CA ASP A 274 -34.26 -17.86 -7.55
C ASP A 274 -33.85 -18.58 -8.84
N VAL A 275 -33.44 -17.82 -9.86
CA VAL A 275 -32.87 -18.38 -11.09
C VAL A 275 -31.54 -19.08 -10.82
N ALA A 276 -30.70 -18.55 -9.93
CA ALA A 276 -29.44 -19.21 -9.55
C ALA A 276 -29.70 -20.59 -8.91
N MET A 277 -30.69 -20.69 -8.02
CA MET A 277 -31.08 -21.94 -7.38
C MET A 277 -31.68 -22.93 -8.38
N ALA A 278 -32.56 -22.47 -9.28
CA ALA A 278 -33.10 -23.32 -10.34
C ALA A 278 -32.00 -23.86 -11.27
N ASN A 279 -31.00 -23.04 -11.60
CA ASN A 279 -29.82 -23.47 -12.34
C ASN A 279 -29.02 -24.52 -11.56
N PHE A 280 -28.86 -24.34 -10.24
CA PHE A 280 -28.20 -25.35 -9.41
C PHE A 280 -28.93 -26.70 -9.44
N ASP A 281 -30.26 -26.72 -9.41
CA ASP A 281 -31.03 -27.97 -9.52
C ASP A 281 -30.76 -28.71 -10.84
N LEU A 282 -30.60 -27.98 -11.95
CA LEU A 282 -30.22 -28.55 -13.25
C LEU A 282 -28.80 -29.13 -13.21
N VAL A 283 -27.85 -28.42 -12.59
CA VAL A 283 -26.48 -28.92 -12.38
C VAL A 283 -26.51 -30.17 -11.50
N GLN A 284 -27.29 -30.18 -10.42
CA GLN A 284 -27.47 -31.31 -9.51
C GLN A 284 -28.04 -32.53 -10.25
N ALA A 285 -29.03 -32.33 -11.12
CA ALA A 285 -29.60 -33.40 -11.93
C ALA A 285 -28.59 -34.03 -12.89
N LYS A 286 -27.74 -33.20 -13.53
CA LYS A 286 -26.73 -33.65 -14.49
C LYS A 286 -25.52 -34.30 -13.81
N TRP A 287 -24.97 -33.64 -12.79
CA TRP A 287 -23.68 -33.99 -12.19
C TRP A 287 -23.79 -34.69 -10.84
N GLY A 288 -24.91 -34.60 -10.13
CA GLY A 288 -25.06 -35.10 -8.76
C GLY A 288 -24.87 -36.61 -8.62
N LYS A 289 -25.14 -37.40 -9.66
CA LYS A 289 -24.83 -38.85 -9.67
C LYS A 289 -23.34 -39.14 -9.90
N ILE A 290 -22.63 -38.27 -10.61
CA ILE A 290 -21.24 -38.46 -11.01
C ILE A 290 -20.30 -37.91 -9.91
N TYR A 291 -20.65 -36.76 -9.33
CA TYR A 291 -19.88 -36.00 -8.36
C TYR A 291 -20.71 -35.63 -7.11
N PRO A 292 -21.27 -36.62 -6.38
CA PRO A 292 -22.22 -36.36 -5.29
C PRO A 292 -21.64 -35.55 -4.14
N LYS A 293 -20.36 -35.77 -3.79
CA LYS A 293 -19.71 -35.09 -2.65
C LYS A 293 -19.48 -33.61 -2.94
N GLU A 294 -19.09 -33.31 -4.16
CA GLU A 294 -18.75 -31.98 -4.65
C GLU A 294 -20.03 -31.14 -4.71
N LEU A 295 -21.10 -31.70 -5.31
CA LEU A 295 -22.39 -31.04 -5.40
C LEU A 295 -23.02 -30.80 -4.02
N ALA A 296 -22.96 -31.76 -3.09
CA ALA A 296 -23.37 -31.55 -1.70
C ALA A 296 -22.54 -30.46 -0.99
N SER A 297 -21.23 -30.39 -1.27
CA SER A 297 -20.35 -29.32 -0.76
C SER A 297 -20.69 -27.95 -1.35
N TRP A 298 -21.22 -27.88 -2.56
CA TRP A 298 -21.73 -26.65 -3.15
C TRP A 298 -23.07 -26.27 -2.52
N GLU A 299 -24.02 -27.19 -2.45
CA GLU A 299 -25.35 -26.98 -1.86
C GLU A 299 -25.26 -26.37 -0.46
N ASN A 300 -24.41 -26.94 0.41
CA ASN A 300 -24.17 -26.45 1.76
C ASN A 300 -23.59 -25.02 1.81
N GLU A 301 -22.84 -24.62 0.78
CA GLU A 301 -22.18 -23.31 0.72
C GLU A 301 -22.92 -22.30 -0.15
N LEU A 302 -23.98 -22.67 -0.89
CA LEU A 302 -24.75 -21.76 -1.74
C LEU A 302 -25.24 -20.51 -0.99
N PRO A 303 -25.74 -20.58 0.26
CA PRO A 303 -26.17 -19.39 0.99
C PRO A 303 -25.08 -18.35 1.18
N VAL A 304 -23.81 -18.77 1.35
CA VAL A 304 -22.68 -17.85 1.47
C VAL A 304 -22.07 -17.51 0.11
N LEU A 305 -22.12 -18.39 -0.89
CA LEU A 305 -21.62 -18.11 -2.24
C LEU A 305 -22.49 -17.09 -2.99
N LEU A 306 -23.79 -17.09 -2.72
CA LEU A 306 -24.81 -16.27 -3.38
C LEU A 306 -25.28 -15.09 -2.52
N ARG A 307 -24.49 -14.72 -1.51
CA ARG A 307 -24.83 -13.63 -0.59
C ARG A 307 -24.87 -12.27 -1.28
N PHE A 308 -24.11 -12.06 -2.35
CA PHE A 308 -24.13 -10.82 -3.13
C PHE A 308 -25.52 -10.49 -3.71
N TYR A 309 -26.41 -11.47 -3.91
CA TYR A 309 -27.78 -11.20 -4.37
C TYR A 309 -28.61 -10.40 -3.36
N ASP A 310 -28.21 -10.35 -2.07
CA ASP A 310 -28.87 -9.50 -1.06
C ASP A 310 -28.57 -8.00 -1.28
N PHE A 311 -27.68 -7.65 -2.22
CA PHE A 311 -27.26 -6.28 -2.52
C PHE A 311 -27.87 -5.78 -3.84
N PRO A 312 -27.83 -4.46 -4.13
CA PRO A 312 -28.33 -3.92 -5.39
C PRO A 312 -27.67 -4.56 -6.62
N THR A 313 -28.47 -4.90 -7.63
CA THR A 313 -28.02 -5.59 -8.86
C THR A 313 -26.86 -4.90 -9.57
N MET A 314 -26.81 -3.56 -9.52
CA MET A 314 -25.77 -2.77 -10.15
C MET A 314 -24.37 -3.03 -9.59
N ILE A 315 -24.26 -3.48 -8.34
CA ILE A 315 -22.98 -3.76 -7.68
C ILE A 315 -22.61 -5.24 -7.65
N HIS A 316 -23.50 -6.15 -8.08
CA HIS A 316 -23.23 -7.59 -8.10
C HIS A 316 -21.91 -7.91 -8.80
N TYR A 317 -21.67 -7.33 -9.98
CA TYR A 317 -20.41 -7.53 -10.73
C TYR A 317 -19.15 -7.08 -9.95
N ALA A 318 -19.28 -6.08 -9.08
CA ALA A 318 -18.17 -5.60 -8.28
C ALA A 318 -17.86 -6.53 -7.09
N ILE A 319 -18.87 -7.24 -6.57
CA ILE A 319 -18.78 -7.94 -5.27
C ILE A 319 -18.90 -9.46 -5.35
N TYR A 320 -19.35 -10.05 -6.46
CA TYR A 320 -19.56 -11.50 -6.59
C TYR A 320 -18.26 -12.34 -6.57
N THR A 321 -17.08 -11.71 -6.69
CA THR A 321 -15.77 -12.40 -6.64
C THR A 321 -14.74 -11.62 -5.83
N SER A 322 -13.72 -12.31 -5.31
CA SER A 322 -12.50 -11.70 -4.76
C SER A 322 -11.51 -11.20 -5.83
N ASN A 323 -11.90 -11.13 -7.11
CA ASN A 323 -11.01 -10.70 -8.18
C ASN A 323 -10.36 -9.32 -7.95
N PRO A 324 -11.04 -8.32 -7.36
CA PRO A 324 -10.40 -7.05 -7.04
C PRO A 324 -9.15 -7.20 -6.15
N ILE A 325 -9.23 -8.00 -5.07
CA ILE A 325 -8.09 -8.21 -4.16
C ILE A 325 -7.05 -9.17 -4.77
N GLU A 326 -7.49 -10.23 -5.48
CA GLU A 326 -6.58 -11.16 -6.16
C GLU A 326 -5.72 -10.45 -7.21
N ARG A 327 -6.30 -9.50 -7.95
CA ARG A 327 -5.56 -8.70 -8.93
C ARG A 327 -4.52 -7.83 -8.25
N THR A 328 -4.88 -7.15 -7.15
CA THR A 328 -3.95 -6.35 -6.35
C THR A 328 -2.79 -7.21 -5.83
N ASN A 329 -3.10 -8.37 -5.24
CA ASN A 329 -2.11 -9.32 -4.73
C ASN A 329 -1.19 -9.84 -5.84
N LYS A 330 -1.71 -10.06 -7.05
CA LYS A 330 -0.90 -10.46 -8.21
C LYS A 330 0.12 -9.39 -8.62
N GLU A 331 -0.27 -8.13 -8.63
CA GLU A 331 0.63 -7.03 -8.97
C GLU A 331 1.68 -6.78 -7.87
N ILE A 332 1.28 -6.82 -6.59
CA ILE A 332 2.23 -6.78 -5.45
C ILE A 332 3.24 -7.93 -5.59
N ARG A 333 2.78 -9.15 -5.88
CA ARG A 333 3.67 -10.31 -6.10
C ARG A 333 4.63 -10.10 -7.27
N LYS A 334 4.19 -9.46 -8.36
CA LYS A 334 5.03 -9.14 -9.51
C LYS A 334 6.17 -8.20 -9.14
N ARG A 335 5.92 -7.23 -8.26
CA ARG A 335 6.93 -6.30 -7.72
C ARG A 335 7.93 -6.98 -6.79
N LEU A 336 7.48 -7.94 -6.00
CA LEU A 336 8.36 -8.69 -5.09
C LEU A 336 9.22 -9.75 -5.81
N ARG A 337 8.78 -10.24 -6.98
CA ARG A 337 9.42 -11.36 -7.70
C ARG A 337 10.90 -11.13 -8.07
N PRO A 338 11.35 -9.97 -8.59
CA PRO A 338 12.75 -9.74 -8.96
C PRO A 338 13.73 -9.83 -7.78
N MET A 339 13.23 -9.66 -6.56
CA MET A 339 14.04 -9.64 -5.34
C MET A 339 14.41 -11.05 -4.85
N ASN A 340 13.85 -12.12 -5.45
CA ASN A 340 14.04 -13.55 -5.16
C ASN A 340 13.76 -13.99 -3.70
N SER A 341 14.47 -13.41 -2.74
CA SER A 341 14.24 -13.55 -1.30
C SER A 341 14.54 -12.22 -0.62
N LEU A 342 13.56 -11.67 0.10
CA LEU A 342 13.76 -10.46 0.89
C LEU A 342 14.63 -10.80 2.11
N THR A 343 15.59 -9.93 2.41
CA THR A 343 16.61 -10.14 3.45
C THR A 343 16.10 -9.95 4.88
N ASN A 344 15.00 -9.21 5.05
CA ASN A 344 14.33 -8.97 6.32
C ASN A 344 12.83 -8.67 6.08
N MET A 345 12.04 -8.72 7.16
CA MET A 345 10.60 -8.40 7.12
C MET A 345 10.36 -6.93 6.75
N ASP A 346 11.15 -6.03 7.31
CA ASP A 346 11.09 -4.58 7.08
C ASP A 346 11.12 -4.23 5.59
N ALA A 347 11.95 -4.90 4.78
CA ALA A 347 11.99 -4.69 3.34
C ALA A 347 10.68 -5.11 2.66
N ALA A 348 10.04 -6.19 3.13
CA ALA A 348 8.74 -6.61 2.63
C ALA A 348 7.66 -5.57 2.98
N GLU A 349 7.61 -5.16 4.24
CA GLU A 349 6.65 -4.18 4.74
C GLU A 349 6.73 -2.87 3.97
N LYS A 350 7.96 -2.35 3.79
CA LYS A 350 8.19 -1.15 2.98
C LYS A 350 7.59 -1.27 1.59
N ILE A 351 7.89 -2.35 0.85
CA ILE A 351 7.40 -2.48 -0.53
C ILE A 351 5.87 -2.63 -0.57
N ILE A 352 5.30 -3.41 0.35
CA ILE A 352 3.85 -3.59 0.42
C ILE A 352 3.17 -2.27 0.77
N TYR A 353 3.71 -1.50 1.72
CA TYR A 353 3.24 -0.17 2.07
C TYR A 353 3.24 0.79 0.88
N LEU A 354 4.35 0.82 0.13
CA LEU A 354 4.49 1.68 -1.03
C LEU A 354 3.47 1.36 -2.14
N GLU A 355 3.28 0.07 -2.42
CA GLU A 355 2.24 -0.37 -3.34
C GLU A 355 0.84 -0.04 -2.78
N ALA A 356 0.61 -0.22 -1.48
CA ALA A 356 -0.67 0.10 -0.85
C ALA A 356 -1.02 1.58 -0.95
N LEU A 357 -0.05 2.48 -0.72
CA LEU A 357 -0.22 3.92 -0.94
C LEU A 357 -0.56 4.24 -2.39
N SER A 358 0.22 3.73 -3.34
CA SER A 358 0.02 3.95 -4.77
C SER A 358 -1.38 3.49 -5.22
N TYR A 359 -1.85 2.35 -4.71
CA TYR A 359 -3.20 1.86 -4.96
C TYR A 359 -4.26 2.77 -4.35
N ASN A 360 -4.12 3.15 -3.08
CA ASN A 360 -5.08 4.01 -2.39
C ASN A 360 -5.18 5.38 -3.08
N GLU A 361 -4.06 5.98 -3.49
CA GLU A 361 -4.04 7.23 -4.24
C GLU A 361 -4.76 7.08 -5.59
N ARG A 362 -4.44 6.03 -6.35
CA ARG A 362 -5.08 5.76 -7.65
C ARG A 362 -6.59 5.49 -7.52
N TRP A 363 -7.03 4.90 -6.42
CA TRP A 363 -8.42 4.56 -6.17
C TRP A 363 -9.22 5.69 -5.51
N SER A 364 -8.55 6.65 -4.86
CA SER A 364 -9.20 7.78 -4.19
C SER A 364 -10.16 8.58 -5.09
N SER A 365 -9.85 8.68 -6.39
CA SER A 365 -10.66 9.38 -7.38
C SER A 365 -11.60 8.47 -8.18
N ARG A 366 -11.64 7.16 -7.88
CA ARG A 366 -12.33 6.16 -8.69
C ARG A 366 -13.39 5.42 -7.90
N VAL A 367 -14.65 5.68 -8.24
CA VAL A 367 -15.79 4.93 -7.72
C VAL A 367 -15.97 3.61 -8.47
N LEU A 368 -16.23 2.53 -7.74
CA LEU A 368 -16.56 1.24 -8.34
C LEU A 368 -17.85 1.31 -9.18
N ARG A 369 -17.88 0.52 -10.26
CA ARG A 369 -19.06 0.41 -11.11
C ARG A 369 -20.28 0.02 -10.29
N GLY A 370 -21.37 0.75 -10.47
CA GLY A 370 -22.64 0.54 -9.76
C GLY A 370 -22.77 1.31 -8.44
N PHE A 371 -21.67 1.65 -7.77
CA PHE A 371 -21.69 2.39 -6.50
C PHE A 371 -21.95 3.88 -6.68
N ALA A 372 -21.63 4.45 -7.84
CA ALA A 372 -21.93 5.86 -8.15
C ALA A 372 -23.42 6.10 -8.46
N ASP A 373 -24.22 5.04 -8.62
CA ASP A 373 -25.66 5.16 -8.89
C ASP A 373 -26.43 5.59 -7.63
N ALA A 374 -27.27 6.61 -7.76
CA ALA A 374 -28.00 7.19 -6.63
C ALA A 374 -28.93 6.18 -5.93
N LYS A 375 -29.56 5.26 -6.69
CA LYS A 375 -30.44 4.24 -6.11
C LYS A 375 -29.61 3.23 -5.32
N THR A 376 -28.45 2.83 -5.84
CA THR A 376 -27.52 1.97 -5.10
C THR A 376 -27.08 2.64 -3.80
N GLN A 377 -26.66 3.91 -3.83
CA GLN A 377 -26.22 4.62 -2.62
C GLN A 377 -27.33 4.72 -1.58
N GLN A 378 -28.55 5.05 -2.00
CA GLN A 378 -29.71 5.09 -1.11
C GLN A 378 -30.02 3.71 -0.51
N ALA A 379 -29.95 2.65 -1.31
CA ALA A 379 -30.14 1.28 -0.84
C ALA A 379 -29.05 0.87 0.17
N LEU A 380 -27.77 1.14 -0.11
CA LEU A 380 -26.68 0.85 0.82
C LEU A 380 -26.82 1.61 2.13
N LYS A 381 -27.17 2.90 2.06
CA LYS A 381 -27.42 3.71 3.26
C LYS A 381 -28.55 3.12 4.11
N LYS A 382 -29.67 2.76 3.48
CA LYS A 382 -30.78 2.07 4.15
C LYS A 382 -30.33 0.75 4.79
N MET A 383 -29.53 -0.06 4.09
CA MET A 383 -28.99 -1.31 4.62
C MET A 383 -28.09 -1.07 5.84
N PHE A 384 -27.26 -0.02 5.83
CA PHE A 384 -26.46 0.37 7.00
C PHE A 384 -27.35 0.78 8.16
N ASP A 385 -28.32 1.66 7.93
CA ASP A 385 -29.17 2.19 9.00
C ASP A 385 -30.09 1.12 9.60
N GLU A 386 -30.54 0.14 8.80
CA GLU A 386 -31.31 -1.02 9.28
C GLU A 386 -30.46 -2.02 10.07
N LYS A 387 -29.22 -2.27 9.63
CA LYS A 387 -28.32 -3.24 10.27
C LYS A 387 -27.60 -2.67 11.50
N TYR A 388 -27.36 -1.36 11.49
CA TYR A 388 -26.66 -0.61 12.52
C TYR A 388 -27.49 0.62 12.92
N PRO A 389 -28.64 0.42 13.58
CA PRO A 389 -29.44 1.52 14.08
C PRO A 389 -28.61 2.37 15.04
N GLN A 390 -28.63 3.68 14.87
CA GLN A 390 -28.03 4.61 15.82
C GLN A 390 -28.81 4.46 17.14
N ALA A 391 -28.08 4.11 18.21
CA ALA A 391 -28.64 3.93 19.56
C ALA A 391 -29.19 5.24 20.13
#